data_AF-A9AW08-F1
#
_entry.id   AF-A9AW08-F1
#
_cell.length_a   1.000
_cell.length_b   1.000
_cell.length_c   1.000
_cell.angle_alpha   90.00
_cell.angle_beta   90.00
_cell.angle_gamma   90.00
#
_symmetry.space_group_name_H-M   'P 1'
#
loop_
_entity.id
_entity.type
_entity.pdbx_description
1 polymer ?
#
loop_
_entity_poly.entity_id
_entity_poly.type
_entity_poly.pdbx_seq_one_letter_code
_entity_poly.pdbx_strand_id
1 'polypeptide(L)' 'MQQLTLKPEEVPANLAEWLRASQQTTILLAVELDADGYLSLQALPEVDPQLVPRVRKAMAQYAETLRRLL' A
#
# COMPACT_ATOMS: atom_id res chain seq x y z
N MET A 1 -4.19 -9.09 -9.06
CA MET A 1 -3.59 -7.81 -8.65
C MET A 1 -2.29 -7.69 -9.42
N GLN A 2 -2.13 -6.63 -10.22
CA GLN A 2 -0.85 -6.39 -10.90
C GLN A 2 0.10 -5.70 -9.91
N GLN A 3 1.28 -6.26 -9.74
CA GLN A 3 2.36 -5.66 -8.95
C GLN A 3 3.23 -4.83 -9.89
N LEU A 4 3.40 -3.54 -9.57
CA LEU A 4 4.36 -2.67 -10.24
C LEU A 4 5.68 -2.76 -9.48
N THR A 5 6.76 -3.14 -10.16
CA THR A 5 8.12 -3.17 -9.60
C THR A 5 8.95 -2.14 -10.35
N LEU A 6 9.45 -1.15 -9.62
CA LEU A 6 10.35 -0.13 -10.15
C LEU A 6 11.80 -0.56 -9.94
N LYS A 7 12.65 -0.32 -10.93
CA LYS A 7 14.10 -0.46 -10.79
C LYS A 7 14.65 0.68 -9.91
N PRO A 8 15.83 0.52 -9.29
CA PRO A 8 16.43 1.56 -8.45
C PRO A 8 16.55 2.93 -9.14
N GLU A 9 16.88 2.95 -10.43
CA GLU A 9 16.98 4.16 -11.26
C GLU A 9 15.64 4.80 -11.62
N GLU A 10 14.53 4.07 -11.47
CA GLU A 10 13.17 4.55 -11.73
C GLU A 10 12.51 5.12 -10.46
N VAL A 11 13.13 4.93 -9.28
CA VAL A 11 12.64 5.48 -8.01
C VAL A 11 13.12 6.93 -7.87
N PRO A 12 12.21 7.92 -7.75
CA PRO A 12 12.60 9.30 -7.48
C PRO A 12 13.49 9.41 -6.23
N ALA A 13 14.57 10.20 -6.31
CA ALA A 13 15.57 10.28 -5.24
C ALA A 13 14.97 10.69 -3.88
N ASN A 14 14.05 11.67 -3.89
CA ASN A 14 13.30 12.10 -2.71
C ASN A 14 12.46 10.98 -2.09
N LEU A 15 11.82 10.14 -2.91
CA LEU A 15 11.06 8.98 -2.44
C LEU A 15 11.99 7.92 -1.84
N ALA A 16 13.13 7.65 -2.49
CA ALA A 16 14.11 6.70 -1.98
C ALA A 16 14.69 7.14 -0.62
N GLU A 17 15.00 8.42 -0.46
CA GLU A 17 15.47 8.99 0.80
C GLU A 17 14.40 8.90 1.89
N TRP A 18 13.16 9.28 1.57
CA TRP A 18 12.03 9.18 2.50
C TRP A 18 11.78 7.74 2.95
N LEU A 19 11.82 6.77 2.03
CA LEU A 19 11.69 5.34 2.35
C LEU A 19 12.83 4.85 3.25
N ARG A 20 14.09 5.25 2.98
CA ARG A 20 15.23 4.88 3.83
C ARG A 20 15.14 5.48 5.23
N ALA A 21 14.68 6.73 5.33
CA ALA A 21 14.52 7.42 6.61
C ALA A 21 13.49 6.74 7.53
N SER A 22 12.50 6.05 6.95
CA SER A 22 11.50 5.30 7.73
C SER A 22 12.08 4.11 8.50
N GLN A 23 13.28 3.61 8.13
CA GLN A 23 13.90 2.40 8.65
C GLN A 23 13.04 1.11 8.53
N GLN A 24 11.97 1.15 7.73
CA GLN A 24 11.07 0.02 7.53
C GLN A 24 11.33 -0.65 6.18
N THR A 25 11.28 -1.98 6.16
CA THR A 25 11.37 -2.77 4.90
C THR A 25 10.04 -2.81 4.15
N THR A 26 8.93 -2.53 4.84
CA THR A 26 7.58 -2.49 4.28
C THR A 26 6.85 -1.30 4.89
N ILE A 27 6.21 -0.48 4.06
CA ILE A 27 5.41 0.67 4.50
C ILE A 27 4.05 0.59 3.80
N LEU A 28 3.00 0.93 4.53
CA LEU A 28 1.70 1.18 3.91
C LEU A 28 1.58 2.64 3.49
N LEU A 29 1.23 2.81 2.23
CA LEU A 29 1.10 4.11 1.58
C LEU A 29 -0.33 4.30 1.09
N ALA A 30 -0.93 5.44 1.41
CA ALA A 30 -2.00 6.00 0.63
C ALA A 30 -1.37 6.73 -0.57
N VAL A 31 -1.90 6.46 -1.77
CA VAL A 31 -1.43 7.03 -3.03
C VAL A 31 -2.62 7.73 -3.66
N GLU A 32 -2.53 9.04 -3.82
CA GLU A 32 -3.58 9.84 -4.46
C GLU A 32 -2.97 10.61 -5.64
N LEU A 33 -3.68 10.59 -6.77
CA LEU A 33 -3.37 11.44 -7.91
C LEU A 33 -4.44 12.51 -7.97
N ASP A 34 -4.04 13.77 -7.79
CA ASP A 34 -4.99 14.88 -7.84
C ASP A 34 -5.39 15.26 -9.28
N ALA A 35 -6.33 16.19 -9.41
CA ALA A 35 -6.82 16.66 -10.69
C ALA A 35 -5.77 17.45 -11.51
N ASP A 36 -4.74 17.98 -10.83
CA ASP A 36 -3.65 18.74 -11.44
C ASP A 36 -2.48 17.81 -11.84
N GLY A 37 -2.55 16.52 -11.52
CA GLY A 37 -1.59 15.49 -11.87
C GLY A 37 -0.47 15.29 -10.84
N TYR A 38 -0.59 15.87 -9.64
CA TYR A 38 0.36 15.62 -8.56
C TYR A 38 0.06 14.30 -7.87
N LEU A 39 1.11 13.53 -7.62
CA LEU A 39 1.06 12.30 -6.85
C LEU A 39 1.39 12.61 -5.38
N SER A 40 0.42 12.43 -4.50
CA SER A 40 0.63 12.50 -3.05
C SER A 40 0.84 11.09 -2.49
N LEU A 41 1.83 10.96 -1.61
CA LEU A 41 2.18 9.72 -0.91
C LEU A 41 2.15 9.99 0.58
N GLN A 42 1.29 9.27 1.30
CA GLN A 42 1.18 9.41 2.75
C GLN A 42 1.42 8.06 3.43
N ALA A 43 2.39 8.00 4.35
CA ALA A 43 2.54 6.84 5.23
C ALA A 43 1.35 6.72 6.16
N LEU A 44 0.93 5.48 6.40
CA LEU A 44 -0.09 5.13 7.39
C LEU A 44 0.60 4.49 8.61
N PRO A 45 1.10 5.29 9.57
CA PRO A 45 1.97 4.81 10.65
C PRO A 45 1.26 3.92 11.67
N GLU A 46 -0.07 3.99 11.76
CA GLU A 46 -0.85 3.25 12.75
C GLU A 46 -1.18 1.81 12.33
N VAL A 47 -0.86 1.43 11.09
CA VAL A 47 -1.20 0.11 10.55
C VAL A 47 0.06 -0.70 10.34
N ASP A 48 0.16 -1.84 11.02
CA ASP A 48 1.23 -2.82 10.74
C ASP A 48 1.04 -3.39 9.32
N PRO A 49 2.02 -3.18 8.41
CA PRO A 49 1.96 -3.71 7.04
C PRO A 49 1.77 -5.22 6.97
N GLN A 50 2.23 -5.97 7.97
CA GLN A 50 2.06 -7.42 8.04
C GLN A 50 0.61 -7.85 8.35
N LEU A 51 -0.20 -6.96 8.92
CA LEU A 51 -1.61 -7.24 9.21
C LEU A 51 -2.49 -7.10 7.96
N VAL A 52 -2.12 -6.27 6.99
CA VAL A 52 -2.96 -5.99 5.82
C VAL A 52 -3.29 -7.23 4.98
N PRO A 53 -2.35 -8.13 4.65
CA PRO A 53 -2.68 -9.38 3.97
C PRO A 53 -3.65 -10.26 4.75
N ARG A 54 -3.52 -10.29 6.09
CA ARG A 54 -4.39 -11.08 6.97
C ARG A 54 -5.81 -10.52 7.00
N VAL A 55 -5.95 -9.20 7.15
CA VAL A 55 -7.24 -8.50 7.13
C VAL A 55 -7.92 -8.69 5.78
N ARG A 56 -7.20 -8.52 4.67
CA ARG A 56 -7.74 -8.77 3.32
C ARG A 56 -8.26 -10.19 3.15
N LYS A 57 -7.51 -11.19 3.63
CA LYS A 57 -7.94 -12.60 3.56
C LYS A 57 -9.22 -12.83 4.36
N ALA A 58 -9.29 -12.31 5.59
CA ALA A 58 -10.48 -12.42 6.42
C ALA A 58 -11.69 -11.75 5.77
N MET A 59 -11.53 -10.53 5.24
CA MET A 59 -12.60 -9.81 4.53
C MET A 59 -13.11 -10.59 3.30
N ALA A 60 -12.20 -11.18 2.51
CA ALA A 60 -12.58 -11.99 1.36
C ALA A 60 -13.37 -13.24 1.76
N GLN A 61 -12.99 -13.90 2.85
CA GLN A 61 -13.72 -15.05 3.40
C GLN A 61 -15.12 -14.65 3.87
N TYR A 62 -15.25 -13.54 4.61
CA TYR A 62 -16.54 -13.03 5.04
C TYR A 62 -17.45 -12.67 3.87
N ALA A 63 -16.93 -11.99 2.85
CA ALA A 63 -17.70 -11.65 1.65
C ALA A 63 -18.21 -12.89 0.91
N GLU A 64 -17.38 -13.94 0.82
CA GLU A 64 -17.76 -15.21 0.22
C GLU A 64 -18.83 -15.94 1.04
N THR A 65 -18.73 -15.96 2.36
CA THR A 65 -19.76 -16.53 3.23
C THR A 65 -21.09 -15.79 3.09
N LEU A 66 -21.07 -14.46 3.06
CA LEU A 66 -22.28 -13.64 2.87
C LEU A 66 -22.96 -13.90 1.52
N ARG A 67 -22.18 -14.03 0.44
CA ARG A 67 -22.74 -14.38 -0.89
C ARG A 67 -23.42 -15.75 -0.95
N ARG A 68 -23.03 -16.69 -0.10
CA ARG A 68 -23.64 -18.04 -0.07
C ARG A 68 -24.92 -18.10 0.75
N LEU A 69 -25.18 -17.09 1.57
CA LEU A 69 -26.34 -17.01 2.45
C LEU A 69 -27.49 -16.16 1.87
N LEU A 70 -27.21 -15.37 0.83
CA LEU A 70 -28.16 -14.57 0.06
C LEU A 70 -28.49 -15.29 -1.25
#